data_AF-A0A924Q1F9-F1
#
_entry.id   AF-A0A924Q1F9-F1
#
_cell.length_a   1.000
_cell.length_b   1.000
_cell.length_c   1.000
_cell.angle_alpha   90.00
_cell.angle_beta   90.00
_cell.angle_gamma   90.00
#
_symmetry.space_group_name_H-M   'P 1'
#
loop_
_entity.id
_entity.type
_entity.pdbx_description
1 polymer ?
#
loop_
_entity_poly.entity_id
_entity_poly.type
_entity_poly.pdbx_seq_one_letter_code
_entity_poly.pdbx_strand_id
1 'polypeptide(L)'
;MVWHASLQVNYRLEADRTVARHVHKGPLRILQSLYPEGGAICHNVLVHPPGGLVGGDRLDIDVTAAPGSHALLTTPGATRFYKSLGDAALQHTLIRLASDTRLEWLPLETICYSGCVAENRLQFELAPGAELIGWDVTALGLPTAGQAFARGSFCQHIEMPGVWLERGRIDASDQRLLDSPLGFAGHRCLASIFFCTGSSLERKRRDLAL
;
A
#
# COMPACT_ATOMS: atom_id res chain seq x y z
N MET A 1 14.53 -2.18 -19.69
CA MET A 1 15.36 -1.60 -18.63
C MET A 1 14.65 -1.90 -17.33
N VAL A 2 15.38 -2.47 -16.38
CA VAL A 2 14.91 -2.69 -15.01
C VAL A 2 15.04 -1.37 -14.26
N TRP A 3 13.98 -0.95 -13.57
CA TRP A 3 13.96 0.32 -12.84
C TRP A 3 14.02 0.10 -11.34
N HIS A 4 14.88 0.85 -10.68
CA HIS A 4 14.80 1.06 -9.24
C HIS A 4 14.40 2.52 -9.00
N ALA A 5 13.14 2.72 -8.61
CA ALA A 5 12.62 4.03 -8.24
C ALA A 5 12.44 4.10 -6.73
N SER A 6 12.67 5.29 -6.17
CA SER A 6 12.48 5.53 -4.75
C SER A 6 11.79 6.87 -4.51
N LEU A 7 10.91 6.94 -3.53
CA LEU A 7 10.25 8.16 -3.09
C LEU A 7 10.31 8.22 -1.57
N GLN A 8 10.81 9.34 -1.05
CA GLN A 8 10.73 9.67 0.37
C GLN A 8 9.75 10.83 0.53
N VAL A 9 8.77 10.72 1.42
CA VAL A 9 7.81 11.77 1.75
C VAL A 9 7.84 12.00 3.26
N ASN A 10 7.95 13.26 3.66
CA ASN A 10 8.01 13.67 5.05
C ASN A 10 6.90 14.69 5.32
N TYR A 11 5.94 14.31 6.16
CA TYR A 11 4.85 15.16 6.60
C TYR A 11 5.21 15.90 7.89
N ARG A 12 4.93 17.20 7.95
CA ARG A 12 5.15 18.03 9.15
C ARG A 12 4.03 19.04 9.30
N LEU A 13 3.60 19.28 10.53
CA LEU A 13 2.73 20.41 10.85
C LEU A 13 3.56 21.70 10.92
N GLU A 14 3.18 22.70 10.13
CA GLU A 14 3.80 24.04 10.11
C GLU A 14 2.72 25.09 10.31
N ALA A 15 2.78 25.77 11.46
CA ALA A 15 1.64 26.52 11.99
C ALA A 15 0.39 25.61 12.02
N ASP A 16 -0.65 25.94 11.27
CA ASP A 16 -1.90 25.20 11.22
C ASP A 16 -2.05 24.32 9.95
N ARG A 17 -0.94 24.06 9.23
CA ARG A 17 -0.96 23.32 7.97
C ARG A 17 -0.01 22.13 7.98
N THR A 18 -0.52 20.94 7.67
CA THR A 18 0.36 19.78 7.40
C THR A 18 0.97 19.94 6.00
N VAL A 19 2.29 19.99 5.89
CA VAL A 19 3.00 20.09 4.61
C VAL A 19 3.77 18.81 4.30
N ALA A 20 3.82 18.45 3.02
CA ALA A 20 4.61 17.33 2.52
C ALA A 20 5.91 17.82 1.87
N ARG A 21 7.06 17.31 2.30
CA ARG A 21 8.36 17.47 1.62
C ARG A 21 8.83 16.13 1.11
N HIS A 22 9.24 16.06 -0.16
CA HIS A 22 9.59 14.80 -0.77
C HIS A 22 10.81 14.87 -1.69
N VAL A 23 11.55 13.76 -1.76
CA VAL A 23 12.67 13.55 -2.68
C VAL A 23 12.43 12.24 -3.41
N HIS A 24 12.75 12.17 -4.69
CA HIS A 24 12.56 10.95 -5.47
C HIS A 24 13.70 10.68 -6.45
N LYS A 25 13.85 9.41 -6.82
CA LYS A 25 14.70 8.91 -7.88
C LYS A 25 13.85 8.08 -8.84
N GLY A 26 14.02 8.30 -10.13
CA GLY A 26 13.25 7.59 -11.14
C GLY A 26 11.81 8.11 -11.27
N PRO A 27 10.88 7.28 -11.80
CA PRO A 27 9.56 7.75 -12.20
C PRO A 27 8.58 8.03 -11.05
N LEU A 28 8.78 7.43 -9.88
CA LEU A 28 7.90 7.49 -8.71
C LEU A 28 7.94 8.88 -8.04
N ARG A 29 6.80 9.56 -7.91
CA ARG A 29 6.75 10.93 -7.37
C ARG A 29 5.40 11.28 -6.74
N ILE A 30 5.39 12.37 -5.97
CA ILE A 30 4.16 13.06 -5.57
C ILE A 30 3.75 13.99 -6.71
N LEU A 31 2.51 13.84 -7.19
CA LEU A 31 1.97 14.68 -8.26
C LEU A 31 1.51 16.03 -7.71
N GLN A 32 0.74 16.00 -6.62
CA GLN A 32 0.14 17.20 -6.04
C GLN A 32 -0.11 17.02 -4.54
N SER A 33 0.02 18.12 -3.79
CA SER A 33 -0.47 18.27 -2.42
C SER A 33 -1.77 19.08 -2.45
N LEU A 34 -2.84 18.46 -1.98
CA LEU A 34 -4.21 18.97 -1.98
C LEU A 34 -4.70 19.13 -0.53
N TYR A 35 -5.64 20.05 -0.32
CA TYR A 35 -6.17 20.40 1.00
C TYR A 35 -7.69 20.56 0.96
N PRO A 36 -8.43 19.54 0.49
CA PRO A 36 -9.89 19.64 0.31
C PRO A 36 -10.63 19.83 1.65
N GLU A 37 -10.03 19.39 2.76
CA GLU A 37 -10.60 19.46 4.12
C GLU A 37 -9.98 20.60 4.96
N GLY A 38 -9.23 21.50 4.32
CA GLY A 38 -8.49 22.57 4.98
C GLY A 38 -7.01 22.25 5.20
N GLY A 39 -6.27 23.21 5.74
CA GLY A 39 -4.80 23.14 5.84
C GLY A 39 -4.27 22.01 6.73
N ALA A 40 -5.05 21.57 7.72
CA ALA A 40 -4.62 20.58 8.70
C ALA A 40 -4.35 19.19 8.10
N ILE A 41 -5.03 18.83 6.99
CA ILE A 41 -4.95 17.51 6.37
C ILE A 41 -4.31 17.63 4.98
N CYS A 42 -3.15 17.00 4.78
CA CYS A 42 -2.45 17.01 3.51
C CYS A 42 -2.81 15.78 2.68
N HIS A 43 -3.51 15.97 1.56
CA HIS A 43 -3.84 14.88 0.63
C HIS A 43 -2.80 14.84 -0.47
N ASN A 44 -2.12 13.71 -0.62
CA ASN A 44 -1.15 13.50 -1.68
C ASN A 44 -1.54 12.38 -2.63
N VAL A 45 -1.32 12.64 -3.91
CA VAL A 45 -1.45 11.67 -4.98
C VAL A 45 -0.05 11.19 -5.39
N LEU A 46 0.27 9.95 -5.04
CA LEU A 46 1.47 9.24 -5.49
C LEU A 46 1.25 8.72 -6.90
N VAL A 47 2.21 8.98 -7.79
CA VAL A 47 2.15 8.52 -9.18
C VAL A 47 3.40 7.77 -9.59
N HIS A 48 3.18 6.69 -10.34
CA HIS A 48 4.20 5.94 -11.05
C HIS A 48 3.86 5.95 -12.55
N PRO A 49 4.32 6.96 -13.32
CA PRO A 49 3.94 7.15 -14.73
C PRO A 49 4.13 5.94 -15.67
N PRO A 50 5.12 5.05 -15.49
CA PRO A 50 5.23 3.83 -16.29
C PRO A 50 4.00 2.91 -16.22
N GLY A 51 3.12 3.09 -15.24
CA GLY A 51 1.80 2.45 -15.21
C GLY A 51 1.77 1.02 -14.68
N GLY A 52 2.93 0.45 -14.33
CA GLY A 52 3.08 -0.83 -13.65
C GLY A 52 4.54 -1.28 -13.56
N LEU A 53 4.77 -2.44 -12.98
CA LEU A 53 6.07 -3.06 -12.76
C LEU A 53 6.21 -4.32 -13.60
N VAL A 54 7.39 -4.53 -14.20
CA VAL A 54 7.80 -5.80 -14.82
C VAL A 54 8.88 -6.49 -13.99
N GLY A 55 9.21 -7.74 -14.32
CA GLY A 55 10.25 -8.49 -13.61
C GLY A 55 11.56 -7.73 -13.50
N GLY A 56 12.10 -7.65 -12.28
CA GLY A 56 13.30 -6.90 -11.91
C GLY A 56 13.01 -5.51 -11.34
N ASP A 57 11.87 -4.89 -11.67
CA ASP A 57 11.56 -3.54 -11.20
C ASP A 57 11.38 -3.49 -9.68
N ARG A 58 11.80 -2.37 -9.08
CA ARG A 58 11.66 -2.08 -7.66
C ARG A 58 11.17 -0.67 -7.42
N LEU A 59 10.12 -0.55 -6.61
CA LEU A 59 9.62 0.71 -6.07
C LEU A 59 9.82 0.70 -4.55
N ASP A 60 10.59 1.66 -4.03
CA ASP A 60 10.72 1.90 -2.60
C ASP A 60 10.01 3.20 -2.22
N ILE A 61 9.04 3.12 -1.30
CA ILE A 61 8.26 4.25 -0.81
C ILE A 61 8.53 4.37 0.69
N ASP A 62 9.20 5.44 1.12
CA ASP A 62 9.43 5.75 2.54
C ASP A 62 8.56 6.95 2.92
N VAL A 63 7.66 6.75 3.87
CA VAL A 63 6.76 7.77 4.38
C VAL A 63 7.07 8.01 5.84
N THR A 64 7.37 9.26 6.19
CA THR A 64 7.46 9.68 7.59
C THR A 64 6.47 10.78 7.87
N ALA A 65 5.97 10.82 9.09
CA ALA A 65 5.09 11.88 9.54
C ALA A 65 5.45 12.29 10.97
N ALA A 66 5.70 13.58 11.14
CA ALA A 66 6.12 14.18 12.39
C ALA A 66 4.92 14.43 13.33
N PRO A 67 5.16 14.70 14.62
CA PRO A 67 4.07 14.87 15.59
C PRO A 67 3.04 15.91 15.16
N GLY A 68 1.77 15.60 15.41
CA GLY A 68 0.64 16.47 15.10
C GLY A 68 0.27 16.59 13.62
N SER A 69 1.01 15.97 12.70
CA SER A 69 0.67 15.98 11.28
C SER A 69 -0.45 14.98 10.95
N HIS A 70 -1.29 15.36 9.98
CA HIS A 70 -2.34 14.50 9.42
C HIS A 70 -2.24 14.50 7.90
N ALA A 71 -2.05 13.33 7.30
CA ALA A 71 -1.98 13.17 5.86
C ALA A 71 -2.79 11.99 5.33
N LEU A 72 -3.21 12.11 4.07
CA LEU A 72 -3.77 11.04 3.26
C LEU A 72 -2.85 10.83 2.05
N LEU A 73 -2.46 9.59 1.80
CA LEU A 73 -1.67 9.21 0.65
C LEU A 73 -2.44 8.18 -0.18
N THR A 74 -2.71 8.52 -1.43
CA THR A 74 -3.44 7.69 -2.39
C THR A 74 -2.73 7.65 -3.73
N THR A 75 -3.19 6.81 -4.65
CA THR A 75 -2.76 6.78 -6.05
C THR A 75 -3.92 7.22 -6.94
N PRO A 76 -3.71 7.69 -8.18
CA PRO A 76 -4.82 8.05 -9.08
C PRO A 76 -5.36 6.86 -9.87
N GLY A 77 -4.79 5.67 -9.65
CA GLY A 77 -5.06 4.49 -10.46
C GLY A 77 -4.35 3.26 -9.91
N ALA A 78 -4.76 2.12 -10.43
CA ALA A 78 -4.25 0.83 -9.99
C ALA A 78 -2.74 0.68 -10.22
N THR A 79 -2.05 0.12 -9.23
CA THR A 79 -0.71 -0.45 -9.43
C THR A 79 -0.84 -1.75 -10.21
N ARG A 80 0.00 -1.97 -11.22
CA ARG A 80 -0.07 -3.17 -12.06
C ARG A 80 1.23 -3.96 -11.97
N PHE A 81 1.13 -5.25 -11.69
CA PHE A 81 2.24 -6.18 -11.81
C PHE A 81 2.08 -6.98 -13.09
N TYR A 82 2.98 -6.77 -14.05
CA TYR A 82 2.95 -7.41 -15.36
C TYR A 82 3.69 -8.76 -15.36
N LYS A 83 3.57 -9.46 -16.49
CA LYS A 83 4.28 -10.72 -16.74
C LYS A 83 5.79 -10.55 -16.49
N SER A 84 6.36 -11.47 -15.71
CA SER A 84 7.81 -11.61 -15.55
C SER A 84 8.37 -12.68 -16.49
N LEU A 85 9.65 -12.56 -16.82
CA LEU A 85 10.44 -13.57 -17.53
C LEU A 85 11.40 -14.34 -16.60
N GLY A 86 11.36 -14.08 -15.29
CA GLY A 86 12.18 -14.75 -14.28
C GLY A 86 12.21 -13.97 -12.97
N ASP A 87 12.68 -12.72 -13.03
CA ASP A 87 12.89 -11.86 -11.85
C ASP A 87 11.59 -11.36 -11.21
N ALA A 88 11.61 -11.12 -9.90
CA ALA A 88 10.46 -10.55 -9.21
C ALA A 88 10.34 -9.03 -9.46
N ALA A 89 9.10 -8.54 -9.55
CA ALA A 89 8.78 -7.13 -9.43
C ALA A 89 8.43 -6.80 -7.98
N LEU A 90 9.03 -5.77 -7.40
CA LEU A 90 8.94 -5.48 -5.97
C LEU A 90 8.39 -4.08 -5.72
N GLN A 91 7.40 -3.98 -4.84
CA GLN A 91 7.01 -2.72 -4.22
C GLN A 91 7.18 -2.86 -2.71
N HIS A 92 7.94 -1.94 -2.11
CA HIS A 92 8.12 -1.86 -0.67
C HIS A 92 7.74 -0.47 -0.18
N THR A 93 6.68 -0.41 0.62
CA THR A 93 6.26 0.79 1.34
C THR A 93 6.61 0.63 2.81
N LEU A 94 7.32 1.61 3.36
CA LEU A 94 7.64 1.72 4.77
C LEU A 94 7.09 3.03 5.32
N ILE A 95 6.26 2.93 6.33
CA ILE A 95 5.60 4.08 6.98
C ILE A 95 6.11 4.18 8.42
N ARG A 96 6.58 5.37 8.82
CA ARG A 96 6.99 5.65 10.20
C ARG A 96 6.25 6.86 10.74
N LEU A 97 5.41 6.64 11.74
CA LEU A 97 4.60 7.69 12.36
C LEU A 97 5.14 8.04 13.74
N ALA A 98 5.44 9.32 13.95
CA ALA A 98 5.77 9.85 15.26
C ALA A 98 4.53 9.93 16.17
N SER A 99 4.72 10.30 17.44
CA SER A 99 3.61 10.42 18.39
C SER A 99 2.55 11.40 17.92
N ASP A 100 1.29 11.10 18.20
CA ASP A 100 0.14 11.97 17.90
C ASP A 100 0.00 12.35 16.41
N THR A 101 0.42 11.44 15.52
CA THR A 101 0.32 11.58 14.07
C THR A 101 -0.84 10.77 13.52
N ARG A 102 -1.45 11.23 12.42
CA ARG A 102 -2.46 10.47 11.67
C ARG A 102 -2.04 10.30 10.21
N LEU A 103 -2.09 9.06 9.71
CA LEU A 103 -1.89 8.79 8.28
C LEU A 103 -3.02 7.90 7.74
N GLU A 104 -3.45 8.20 6.52
CA GLU A 104 -4.39 7.40 5.76
C GLU A 104 -3.67 6.87 4.51
N TRP A 105 -3.41 5.56 4.47
CA TRP A 105 -2.79 4.89 3.32
C TRP A 105 -3.87 4.21 2.48
N LEU A 106 -4.38 4.93 1.48
CA LEU A 106 -5.56 4.54 0.72
C LEU A 106 -5.27 4.49 -0.80
N PRO A 107 -4.30 3.69 -1.27
CA PRO A 107 -4.02 3.56 -2.70
C PRO A 107 -5.20 2.88 -3.43
N LEU A 108 -5.33 3.08 -4.74
CA LEU A 108 -6.20 2.23 -5.56
C LEU A 108 -5.64 0.80 -5.66
N GLU A 109 -6.41 -0.07 -6.32
CA GLU A 109 -6.18 -1.52 -6.35
C GLU A 109 -4.81 -1.89 -6.94
N THR A 110 -4.27 -3.02 -6.47
CA THR A 110 -3.18 -3.73 -7.11
C THR A 110 -3.74 -4.75 -8.09
N ILE A 111 -3.34 -4.71 -9.35
CA ILE A 111 -3.74 -5.68 -10.38
C ILE A 111 -2.55 -6.58 -10.72
N CYS A 112 -2.71 -7.87 -10.46
CA CYS A 112 -1.73 -8.90 -10.80
C CYS A 112 -2.08 -9.54 -12.15
N TYR A 113 -1.32 -9.23 -13.20
CA TYR A 113 -1.51 -9.85 -14.50
C TYR A 113 -0.96 -11.28 -14.52
N SER A 114 -1.58 -12.12 -15.36
CA SER A 114 -1.16 -13.51 -15.55
C SER A 114 0.31 -13.61 -15.97
N GLY A 115 1.09 -14.31 -15.15
CA GLY A 115 2.52 -14.53 -15.32
C GLY A 115 3.39 -13.55 -14.56
N CYS A 116 2.84 -12.69 -13.71
CA CYS A 116 3.67 -11.89 -12.80
C CYS A 116 4.42 -12.80 -11.82
N VAL A 117 5.59 -12.33 -11.39
CA VAL A 117 6.28 -12.81 -10.20
C VAL A 117 6.52 -11.55 -9.39
N ALA A 118 5.82 -11.38 -8.27
CA ALA A 118 5.76 -10.09 -7.62
C ALA A 118 5.58 -10.16 -6.11
N GLU A 119 6.03 -9.11 -5.42
CA GLU A 119 5.77 -8.87 -4.00
C GLU A 119 5.33 -7.43 -3.78
N ASN A 120 4.23 -7.25 -3.07
CA ASN A 120 3.81 -5.95 -2.53
C ASN A 120 3.92 -6.01 -1.00
N ARG A 121 4.87 -5.24 -0.47
CA ARG A 121 5.19 -5.19 0.95
C ARG A 121 4.83 -3.82 1.52
N LEU A 122 3.97 -3.82 2.54
CA LEU A 122 3.66 -2.68 3.38
C LEU A 122 4.14 -2.96 4.80
N GLN A 123 5.02 -2.12 5.31
CA GLN A 123 5.49 -2.15 6.68
C GLN A 123 5.21 -0.82 7.36
N PHE A 124 4.83 -0.87 8.62
CA PHE A 124 4.60 0.35 9.38
C PHE A 124 5.02 0.27 10.84
N GLU A 125 5.56 1.38 11.32
CA GLU A 125 6.04 1.61 12.67
C GLU A 125 5.29 2.82 13.26
N LEU A 126 4.57 2.61 14.35
CA LEU A 126 3.73 3.64 14.98
C LEU A 126 4.24 3.90 16.40
N ALA A 127 4.63 5.14 16.68
CA ALA A 127 4.89 5.60 18.04
C ALA A 127 3.58 5.73 18.84
N PRO A 128 3.62 5.76 20.19
CA PRO A 128 2.43 5.94 21.03
C PRO A 128 1.61 7.17 20.60
N GLY A 129 0.29 7.01 20.51
CA GLY A 129 -0.63 8.05 20.03
C GLY A 129 -0.72 8.19 18.50
N ALA A 130 0.15 7.54 17.73
CA ALA A 130 0.03 7.52 16.27
C ALA A 130 -1.10 6.61 15.79
N GLU A 131 -1.73 6.99 14.69
CA GLU A 131 -2.88 6.30 14.09
C GLU A 131 -2.68 6.15 12.58
N LEU A 132 -2.91 4.94 12.09
CA LEU A 132 -2.87 4.59 10.68
C LEU A 132 -4.19 3.92 10.31
N ILE A 133 -4.92 4.46 9.36
CA ILE A 133 -5.92 3.69 8.61
C ILE A 133 -5.34 3.36 7.25
N GLY A 134 -5.58 2.14 6.78
CA GLY A 134 -5.20 1.78 5.43
C GLY A 134 -5.98 0.61 4.91
N TRP A 135 -5.84 0.39 3.61
CA TRP A 135 -6.35 -0.80 2.97
C TRP A 135 -5.31 -1.38 2.01
N ASP A 136 -5.54 -2.64 1.64
CA ASP A 136 -5.00 -3.22 0.42
C ASP A 136 -6.16 -3.87 -0.33
N VAL A 137 -6.21 -3.63 -1.64
CA VAL A 137 -7.18 -4.26 -2.54
C VAL A 137 -6.38 -4.88 -3.68
N THR A 138 -6.47 -6.20 -3.83
CA THR A 138 -5.70 -6.94 -4.83
C THR A 138 -6.63 -7.72 -5.76
N ALA A 139 -6.51 -7.46 -7.07
CA ALA A 139 -7.20 -8.14 -8.14
C ALA A 139 -6.26 -9.09 -8.92
N LEU A 140 -6.70 -10.33 -9.11
CA LEU A 140 -5.97 -11.39 -9.82
C LEU A 140 -6.51 -11.51 -11.25
N GLY A 141 -5.75 -10.96 -12.21
CA GLY A 141 -6.13 -10.90 -13.62
C GLY A 141 -7.28 -9.92 -13.90
N LEU A 142 -7.82 -10.01 -15.11
CA LEU A 142 -8.96 -9.24 -15.61
C LEU A 142 -10.04 -10.22 -16.13
N PRO A 143 -10.76 -10.92 -15.24
CA PRO A 143 -11.68 -12.00 -15.63
C PRO A 143 -12.81 -11.53 -16.54
N THR A 144 -13.34 -10.32 -16.32
CA THR A 144 -14.36 -9.70 -17.19
C THR A 144 -13.86 -9.39 -18.60
N ALA A 145 -12.54 -9.32 -18.80
CA ALA A 145 -11.90 -9.17 -20.12
C ALA A 145 -11.37 -10.51 -20.68
N GLY A 146 -11.72 -11.65 -20.07
CA GLY A 146 -11.23 -12.97 -20.47
C GLY A 146 -9.75 -13.22 -20.17
N GLN A 147 -9.11 -12.41 -19.31
CA GLN A 147 -7.69 -12.52 -18.98
C GLN A 147 -7.49 -12.98 -17.53
N ALA A 148 -7.73 -14.26 -17.25
CA ALA A 148 -7.57 -14.83 -15.91
C ALA A 148 -6.12 -14.87 -15.41
N PHE A 149 -5.92 -14.85 -14.09
CA PHE A 149 -4.63 -15.10 -13.45
C PHE A 149 -4.30 -16.61 -13.48
N ALA A 150 -3.68 -17.06 -14.56
CA ALA A 150 -3.50 -18.48 -14.88
C ALA A 150 -2.10 -19.02 -14.61
N ARG A 151 -1.12 -18.14 -14.39
CA ARG A 151 0.29 -18.50 -14.11
C ARG A 151 0.94 -17.38 -13.30
N GLY A 152 2.08 -17.68 -12.69
CA GLY A 152 2.84 -16.73 -11.89
C GLY A 152 2.46 -16.76 -10.41
N SER A 153 3.03 -15.85 -9.64
CA SER A 153 2.76 -15.73 -8.21
C SER A 153 2.86 -14.28 -7.73
N PHE A 154 2.07 -13.98 -6.71
CA PHE A 154 2.06 -12.70 -6.01
C PHE A 154 2.19 -12.94 -4.52
N CYS A 155 3.08 -12.21 -3.85
CA CYS A 155 3.18 -12.21 -2.40
C CYS A 155 2.66 -10.88 -1.86
N GLN A 156 1.58 -10.94 -1.08
CA GLN A 156 1.15 -9.84 -0.23
C GLN A 156 1.90 -9.94 1.11
N HIS A 157 2.44 -8.83 1.59
CA HIS A 157 3.06 -8.73 2.90
C HIS A 157 2.62 -7.42 3.56
N ILE A 158 1.87 -7.50 4.66
CA ILE A 158 1.53 -6.36 5.52
C ILE A 158 2.04 -6.67 6.93
N GLU A 159 2.79 -5.75 7.51
CA GLU A 159 3.43 -6.00 8.81
C GLU A 159 3.54 -4.75 9.68
N MET A 160 3.13 -4.93 10.94
CA MET A 160 3.53 -4.13 12.08
C MET A 160 4.40 -5.00 12.99
N PRO A 161 5.73 -4.84 12.98
CA PRO A 161 6.63 -5.76 13.67
C PRO A 161 6.23 -5.99 15.15
N GLY A 162 6.12 -7.27 15.52
CA GLY A 162 5.74 -7.67 16.89
C GLY A 162 4.26 -7.55 17.24
N VAL A 163 3.42 -7.01 16.33
CA VAL A 163 1.98 -6.78 16.57
C VAL A 163 1.10 -7.50 15.55
N TRP A 164 1.42 -7.37 14.26
CA TRP A 164 0.62 -7.94 13.18
C TRP A 164 1.50 -8.34 12.00
N LEU A 165 1.23 -9.53 11.45
CA LEU A 165 1.78 -10.00 10.19
C LEU A 165 0.68 -10.66 9.37
N GLU A 166 0.41 -10.12 8.19
CA GLU A 166 -0.34 -10.76 7.12
C GLU A 166 0.62 -11.03 5.97
N ARG A 167 0.86 -12.30 5.67
CA ARG A 167 1.74 -12.69 4.56
C ARG A 167 1.16 -13.86 3.79
N GLY A 168 0.69 -13.58 2.59
CA GLY A 168 0.06 -14.56 1.71
C GLY A 168 0.79 -14.66 0.38
N ARG A 169 1.32 -15.84 0.05
CA ARG A 169 1.78 -16.14 -1.31
C ARG A 169 0.64 -16.77 -2.09
N ILE A 170 0.18 -16.07 -3.12
CA ILE A 170 -0.84 -16.51 -4.05
C ILE A 170 -0.12 -17.04 -5.29
N ASP A 171 -0.10 -18.35 -5.45
CA ASP A 171 0.41 -19.01 -6.65
C ASP A 171 -0.76 -19.37 -7.57
N ALA A 172 -0.66 -19.01 -8.85
CA ALA A 172 -1.74 -19.28 -9.80
C ALA A 172 -2.00 -20.79 -9.99
N SER A 173 -1.02 -21.64 -9.68
CA SER A 173 -1.19 -23.10 -9.73
C SER A 173 -1.91 -23.67 -8.51
N ASP A 174 -2.07 -22.91 -7.42
CA ASP A 174 -2.77 -23.35 -6.22
C ASP A 174 -4.29 -23.22 -6.36
N GLN A 175 -4.88 -24.13 -7.14
CA GLN A 175 -6.32 -24.19 -7.34
C GLN A 175 -7.09 -24.45 -6.03
N ARG A 176 -6.45 -25.04 -5.01
CA ARG A 176 -7.09 -25.25 -3.71
C ARG A 176 -7.29 -23.91 -3.01
N LEU A 177 -6.28 -23.05 -2.96
CA LEU A 177 -6.42 -21.69 -2.44
C LEU A 177 -7.42 -20.88 -3.27
N LEU A 178 -7.35 -20.96 -4.61
CA LEU A 178 -8.15 -20.11 -5.48
C LEU A 178 -9.64 -20.48 -5.53
N ASP A 179 -9.98 -21.77 -5.44
CA ASP A 179 -11.34 -22.25 -5.73
C ASP A 179 -12.04 -22.93 -4.54
N SER A 180 -11.31 -23.34 -3.51
CA SER A 180 -11.94 -23.94 -2.33
C SER A 180 -12.78 -22.91 -1.56
N PRO A 181 -13.93 -23.32 -0.97
CA PRO A 181 -14.68 -22.49 -0.02
C PRO A 181 -13.88 -22.05 1.22
N LEU A 182 -12.80 -22.77 1.57
CA LEU A 182 -11.90 -22.40 2.67
C LEU A 182 -10.77 -21.45 2.21
N GLY A 183 -10.62 -21.26 0.90
CA GLY A 183 -9.73 -20.29 0.28
C GLY A 183 -10.53 -19.09 -0.21
N PHE A 184 -10.37 -18.76 -1.49
CA PHE A 184 -11.03 -17.60 -2.10
C PHE A 184 -12.40 -17.93 -2.70
N ALA A 185 -12.86 -19.19 -2.66
CA ALA A 185 -14.17 -19.61 -3.17
C ALA A 185 -14.45 -19.17 -4.62
N GLY A 186 -13.43 -19.12 -5.47
CA GLY A 186 -13.57 -18.66 -6.87
C GLY A 186 -13.51 -17.14 -7.06
N HIS A 187 -13.48 -16.35 -5.99
CA HIS A 187 -13.27 -14.90 -6.07
C HIS A 187 -11.82 -14.59 -6.46
N ARG A 188 -11.63 -13.47 -7.16
CA ARG A 188 -10.34 -13.01 -7.70
C ARG A 188 -9.99 -11.59 -7.28
N CYS A 189 -10.79 -11.01 -6.40
CA CYS A 189 -10.52 -9.74 -5.75
C CYS A 189 -10.52 -9.99 -4.24
N LEU A 190 -9.48 -9.49 -3.58
CA LEU A 190 -9.24 -9.60 -2.16
C LEU A 190 -9.09 -8.19 -1.61
N ALA A 191 -9.59 -7.95 -0.41
CA ALA A 191 -9.44 -6.66 0.24
C ALA A 191 -9.27 -6.83 1.75
N SER A 192 -8.34 -6.07 2.30
CA SER A 192 -8.13 -5.92 3.74
C SER A 192 -8.21 -4.43 4.07
N ILE A 193 -9.02 -4.05 5.06
CA ILE A 193 -9.00 -2.72 5.66
C ILE A 193 -8.55 -2.87 7.11
N PHE A 194 -7.69 -1.97 7.55
CA PHE A 194 -7.11 -2.03 8.88
C PHE A 194 -6.98 -0.64 9.49
N PHE A 195 -7.14 -0.61 10.81
CA PHE A 195 -6.86 0.55 11.63
C PHE A 195 -5.86 0.14 12.71
N CYS A 196 -4.69 0.76 12.70
CA CYS A 196 -3.58 0.46 13.59
C CYS A 196 -3.27 1.69 14.45
N THR A 197 -2.89 1.45 15.70
CA THR A 197 -2.50 2.49 16.64
C THR A 197 -1.20 2.12 17.32
N GLY A 198 -0.36 3.10 17.64
CA GLY A 198 0.94 2.86 18.28
C GLY A 198 0.85 2.54 19.78
N SER A 199 -0.35 2.55 20.34
CA SER A 199 -0.64 2.17 21.73
C SER A 199 -2.05 1.62 21.81
N SER A 200 -2.33 0.74 22.78
CA SER A 200 -3.67 0.17 22.96
C SER A 200 -4.74 1.26 23.07
N LEU A 201 -5.77 1.16 22.23
CA LEU A 201 -6.93 2.05 22.31
C LEU A 201 -7.66 1.88 23.65
N GLU A 202 -8.04 3.00 24.25
CA GLU A 202 -8.93 3.00 25.41
C GLU A 202 -10.25 2.30 25.08
N ARG A 203 -10.81 1.57 26.05
CA ARG A 203 -12.04 0.78 25.86
C ARG A 203 -13.19 1.61 25.29
N LYS A 204 -13.44 2.80 25.85
CA LYS A 204 -14.50 3.70 25.39
C LYS A 204 -14.35 4.07 23.91
N ARG A 205 -13.12 4.28 23.44
CA ARG A 205 -12.84 4.65 22.05
C ARG A 205 -13.01 3.47 21.10
N ARG A 206 -12.64 2.27 21.53
CA ARG A 206 -12.90 1.02 20.78
C ARG A 206 -14.40 0.77 20.61
N ASP A 207 -15.17 0.92 21.68
CA ASP A 207 -16.62 0.65 21.68
C ASP A 207 -17.41 1.64 20.80
N LEU A 208 -16.84 2.82 20.49
CA LEU A 208 -17.43 3.79 19.54
C LEU A 208 -17.05 3.53 18.08
N ALA A 209 -15.98 2.78 17.83
CA ALA A 209 -15.44 2.54 16.49
C ALA A 209 -15.97 1.24 15.84
N LEU A 210 -16.57 0.35 16.64
CA LEU A 210 -17.17 -0.93 16.24
C LEU A 210 -18.70 -0.84 16.26
#